data_AF-A0A974MV99-F1
#
_entry.id   AF-A0A974MV99-F1
#
_cell.length_a   1.000
_cell.length_b   1.000
_cell.length_c   1.000
_cell.angle_alpha   90.00
_cell.angle_beta   90.00
_cell.angle_gamma   90.00
#
_symmetry.space_group_name_H-M   'P 1'
#
loop_
_entity.id
_entity.type
_entity.pdbx_description
1 polymer ?
#
loop_
_entity_poly.entity_id
_entity_poly.type
_entity_poly.pdbx_seq_one_letter_code
_entity_poly.pdbx_strand_id
1 'polypeptide(L)'
;MQNENIGLGSDIIKFLKEKTIDKDLPIFLEPRSGERGIYPYGYSSNDNEIPQETYIEIKDDEKEKIIDVAGKFATSGFGIQILVYMEIKGKKIDYYTCSIDFIDEYANKEEFLKSISFLSNAPSDFIEKIKSDICSQVDILFPKIS
;
A
#
# COMPACT_ATOMS: atom_id res chain seq x y z
N MET A 1 -10.73 18.00 -3.36
CA MET A 1 -10.81 16.75 -2.56
C MET A 1 -10.68 17.14 -1.11
N GLN A 2 -11.59 16.69 -0.25
CA GLN A 2 -11.41 16.75 1.20
C GLN A 2 -10.59 15.53 1.60
N ASN A 3 -9.38 15.76 2.14
CA ASN A 3 -8.59 14.69 2.75
C ASN A 3 -9.16 14.44 4.14
N GLU A 4 -9.97 13.41 4.29
CA GLU A 4 -10.40 12.92 5.60
C GLU A 4 -9.28 12.06 6.17
N ASN A 5 -8.54 12.59 7.15
CA ASN A 5 -7.61 11.78 7.94
C ASN A 5 -8.45 10.96 8.92
N ILE A 6 -8.68 9.70 8.57
CA ILE A 6 -9.46 8.78 9.41
C ILE A 6 -8.62 8.21 10.56
N GLY A 7 -7.29 8.36 10.54
CA GLY A 7 -6.40 7.65 11.47
C GLY A 7 -6.39 6.14 11.20
N LEU A 8 -5.58 5.38 11.94
CA LEU A 8 -5.57 3.91 11.88
C LEU A 8 -5.74 3.35 13.31
N GLY A 9 -6.88 3.69 13.92
CA GLY A 9 -7.30 3.08 15.18
C GLY A 9 -7.85 1.67 14.97
N SER A 10 -8.06 0.94 16.07
CA SER A 10 -8.64 -0.42 16.06
C SER A 10 -9.94 -0.52 15.25
N ASP A 11 -10.74 0.54 15.25
CA ASP A 11 -12.02 0.61 14.55
C ASP A 11 -11.87 0.66 13.03
N ILE A 12 -10.77 1.23 12.52
CA ILE A 12 -10.49 1.31 11.08
C ILE A 12 -9.86 0.02 10.57
N ILE A 13 -8.98 -0.60 11.37
CA ILE A 13 -8.50 -1.95 11.08
C ILE A 13 -9.69 -2.92 11.05
N LYS A 14 -10.59 -2.82 12.02
CA LYS A 14 -11.84 -3.59 12.05
C LYS A 14 -12.71 -3.32 10.81
N PHE A 15 -12.91 -2.05 10.45
CA PHE A 15 -13.64 -1.66 9.25
C PHE A 15 -13.01 -2.24 7.97
N LEU A 16 -11.69 -2.16 7.81
CA LEU A 16 -10.97 -2.72 6.67
C LEU A 16 -11.15 -4.24 6.60
N LYS A 17 -11.09 -4.95 7.73
CA LYS A 17 -11.34 -6.40 7.75
C LYS A 17 -12.79 -6.71 7.33
N GLU A 18 -13.76 -6.02 7.92
CA GLU A 18 -15.19 -6.28 7.67
C GLU A 18 -15.66 -5.89 6.28
N LYS A 19 -15.03 -4.89 5.63
CA LYS A 19 -15.48 -4.40 4.33
C LYS A 19 -14.61 -4.90 3.20
N THR A 20 -13.29 -4.81 3.31
CA THR A 20 -12.37 -5.01 2.19
C THR A 20 -12.25 -6.47 1.77
N ILE A 21 -12.46 -7.40 2.70
CA ILE A 21 -12.36 -8.85 2.44
C ILE A 21 -13.60 -9.37 1.67
N ASP A 22 -14.75 -8.69 1.78
CA ASP A 22 -16.06 -9.23 1.41
C ASP A 22 -16.57 -8.91 -0.01
N LYS A 23 -15.82 -8.15 -0.84
CA LYS A 23 -16.37 -7.58 -2.11
C LYS A 23 -15.68 -7.99 -3.42
N ASP A 24 -14.90 -9.07 -3.49
CA ASP A 24 -14.16 -9.48 -4.72
C ASP A 24 -13.29 -8.36 -5.33
N LEU A 25 -12.94 -7.34 -4.54
CA LEU A 25 -12.08 -6.24 -4.98
C LEU A 25 -10.64 -6.51 -4.55
N PRO A 26 -9.65 -6.23 -5.42
CA PRO A 26 -8.25 -6.49 -5.11
C PRO A 26 -7.74 -5.52 -4.04
N ILE A 27 -6.79 -5.97 -3.24
CA ILE A 27 -5.92 -5.10 -2.43
C ILE A 27 -4.59 -5.05 -3.16
N PHE A 28 -3.95 -3.89 -3.21
CA PHE A 28 -2.65 -3.75 -3.85
C PHE A 28 -1.57 -3.31 -2.88
N LEU A 29 -0.33 -3.66 -3.21
CA LEU A 29 0.88 -3.21 -2.52
C LEU A 29 1.82 -2.54 -3.52
N GLU A 30 2.20 -1.29 -3.28
CA GLU A 30 3.01 -0.49 -4.20
C GLU A 30 4.27 0.06 -3.51
N PRO A 31 5.49 -0.21 -4.02
CA PRO A 31 6.70 0.47 -3.59
C PRO A 31 6.73 1.89 -4.17
N ARG A 32 7.17 2.84 -3.36
CA ARG A 32 7.18 4.27 -3.67
C ARG A 32 8.59 4.84 -3.47
N SER A 33 8.90 5.90 -4.19
CA SER A 33 10.20 6.58 -4.19
C SER A 33 10.06 8.10 -4.03
N GLY A 34 11.19 8.76 -3.77
CA GLY A 34 11.25 10.20 -3.49
C GLY A 34 10.91 10.54 -2.04
N GLU A 35 10.90 11.83 -1.71
CA GLU A 35 10.58 12.29 -0.35
C GLU A 35 9.14 11.86 0.01
N ARG A 36 8.99 11.05 1.07
CA ARG A 36 7.70 10.50 1.54
C ARG A 36 6.88 9.81 0.44
N GLY A 37 7.54 9.07 -0.46
CA GLY A 37 6.87 8.26 -1.47
C GLY A 37 6.07 9.01 -2.54
N ILE A 38 6.41 10.29 -2.78
CA ILE A 38 5.69 11.15 -3.74
C ILE A 38 5.61 10.56 -5.18
N TYR A 39 6.51 9.64 -5.54
CA TYR A 39 6.51 8.99 -6.86
C TYR A 39 6.36 7.47 -6.78
N PRO A 40 5.78 6.81 -7.80
CA PRO A 40 5.91 5.36 -7.97
C PRO A 40 7.39 4.94 -8.01
N TYR A 41 7.67 3.69 -7.63
CA TYR A 41 9.03 3.18 -7.75
C TYR A 41 9.52 3.20 -9.21
N GLY A 42 10.76 3.64 -9.44
CA GLY A 42 11.33 3.69 -10.78
C GLY A 42 10.87 4.87 -11.63
N TYR A 43 10.04 5.78 -11.08
CA TYR A 43 9.74 7.04 -11.73
C TYR A 43 11.02 7.88 -11.88
N SER A 44 11.35 8.23 -13.12
CA SER A 44 12.42 9.14 -13.48
C SER A 44 11.79 10.32 -14.20
N SER A 45 12.02 11.55 -13.72
CA SER A 45 11.51 12.77 -14.37
C SER A 45 12.05 12.97 -15.79
N ASN A 46 13.06 12.20 -16.18
CA ASN A 46 13.73 12.27 -17.47
C ASN A 46 13.25 11.19 -18.46
N ASP A 47 12.48 10.20 -18.00
CA ASP A 47 11.91 9.16 -18.85
C ASP A 47 10.42 9.46 -19.08
N ASN A 48 10.07 9.67 -20.36
CA ASN A 48 8.66 9.80 -20.77
C ASN A 48 7.90 8.47 -20.72
N GLU A 49 8.55 7.39 -20.29
CA GLU A 49 7.91 6.10 -20.08
C GLU A 49 7.37 6.05 -18.64
N ILE A 50 6.04 6.03 -18.53
CA ILE A 50 5.37 5.70 -17.28
C ILE A 50 5.84 4.28 -16.92
N PRO A 51 6.43 4.05 -15.74
CA PRO A 51 6.85 2.71 -15.34
C PRO A 51 5.68 1.71 -15.50
N GLN A 52 6.02 0.48 -15.90
CA GLN A 52 5.12 -0.67 -15.77
C GLN A 52 4.50 -0.68 -14.36
N GLU A 53 3.25 -1.16 -14.25
CA GLU A 53 2.52 -1.27 -12.98
C GLU A 53 3.46 -1.72 -11.86
N THR A 54 3.69 -0.83 -10.89
CA THR A 54 4.68 -1.07 -9.84
C THR A 54 4.09 -1.86 -8.66
N TYR A 55 2.78 -2.06 -8.68
CA TYR A 55 2.03 -2.74 -7.65
C TYR A 55 1.89 -4.24 -7.90
N ILE A 56 1.66 -4.98 -6.82
CA ILE A 56 1.18 -6.37 -6.87
C ILE A 56 -0.22 -6.46 -6.25
N GLU A 57 -1.03 -7.36 -6.80
CA GLU A 57 -2.31 -7.73 -6.20
C GLU A 57 -2.10 -8.73 -5.06
N ILE A 58 -2.73 -8.50 -3.92
CA ILE A 58 -2.73 -9.41 -2.78
C ILE A 58 -3.79 -10.50 -3.00
N LYS A 59 -3.40 -11.77 -2.84
CA LYS A 59 -4.35 -12.88 -2.95
C LYS A 59 -5.41 -12.82 -1.87
N ASP A 60 -6.59 -13.36 -2.17
CA ASP A 60 -7.73 -13.35 -1.26
C ASP A 60 -7.41 -13.96 0.12
N ASP A 61 -6.67 -15.08 0.16
CA ASP A 61 -6.27 -15.76 1.39
C ASP A 61 -5.14 -15.06 2.17
N GLU A 62 -4.56 -14.01 1.59
CA GLU A 62 -3.49 -13.19 2.17
C GLU A 62 -3.99 -11.81 2.65
N LYS A 63 -5.23 -11.42 2.28
CA LYS A 63 -5.81 -10.09 2.58
C LYS A 63 -5.90 -9.78 4.07
N GLU A 64 -6.26 -10.75 4.92
CA GLU A 64 -6.30 -10.52 6.37
C GLU A 64 -4.93 -10.15 6.93
N LYS A 65 -3.89 -10.86 6.48
CA LYS A 65 -2.53 -10.65 6.96
C LYS A 65 -1.98 -9.31 6.50
N ILE A 66 -2.28 -8.86 5.28
CA ILE A 66 -1.82 -7.52 4.83
C ILE A 66 -2.51 -6.39 5.59
N ILE A 67 -3.77 -6.58 6.00
CA ILE A 67 -4.47 -5.63 6.87
C ILE A 67 -3.83 -5.57 8.25
N ASP A 68 -3.40 -6.71 8.80
CA ASP A 68 -2.64 -6.74 10.07
C ASP A 68 -1.29 -6.03 9.96
N VAL A 69 -0.58 -6.20 8.83
CA VAL A 69 0.65 -5.46 8.54
C VAL A 69 0.38 -3.95 8.48
N ALA A 70 -0.67 -3.52 7.78
CA ALA A 70 -1.07 -2.11 7.73
C ALA A 70 -1.32 -1.56 9.14
N GLY A 71 -2.06 -2.30 9.97
CA GLY A 71 -2.35 -1.91 11.35
C GLY A 71 -1.09 -1.80 12.24
N LYS A 72 -0.06 -2.59 11.95
CA LYS A 72 1.21 -2.58 12.70
C LYS A 72 2.14 -1.43 12.28
N PHE A 73 2.25 -1.16 10.98
CA PHE A 73 3.31 -0.31 10.41
C PHE A 73 2.86 1.06 9.92
N ALA A 74 1.56 1.31 9.83
CA ALA A 74 1.09 2.59 9.33
C ALA A 74 1.60 3.74 10.19
N THR A 75 2.12 4.78 9.54
CA THR A 75 2.68 5.95 10.21
C THR A 75 1.62 6.59 11.12
N SER A 76 1.81 6.47 12.43
CA SER A 76 0.88 6.98 13.45
C SER A 76 0.82 8.51 13.37
N GLY A 77 -0.30 9.04 12.90
CA GLY A 77 -0.52 10.46 12.62
C GLY A 77 -1.02 10.74 11.21
N PHE A 78 -0.71 9.85 10.26
CA PHE A 78 -1.09 10.01 8.86
C PHE A 78 -2.20 9.04 8.43
N GLY A 79 -2.30 7.83 9.01
CA GLY A 79 -3.47 6.96 8.80
C GLY A 79 -3.66 6.54 7.34
N ILE A 80 -4.88 6.13 7.00
CA ILE A 80 -5.31 6.05 5.60
C ILE A 80 -5.49 7.48 5.07
N GLN A 81 -4.76 7.86 4.04
CA GLN A 81 -4.52 9.27 3.70
C GLN A 81 -5.22 9.75 2.43
N ILE A 82 -5.09 8.98 1.34
CA ILE A 82 -5.34 9.46 -0.01
C ILE A 82 -6.39 8.59 -0.67
N LEU A 83 -7.35 9.25 -1.33
CA LEU A 83 -8.27 8.63 -2.26
C LEU A 83 -7.65 8.67 -3.66
N VAL A 84 -7.20 7.52 -4.14
CA VAL A 84 -6.79 7.32 -5.53
C VAL A 84 -7.90 6.58 -6.28
N TYR A 85 -7.99 6.76 -7.59
CA TYR A 85 -8.89 5.95 -8.42
C TYR A 85 -8.05 4.93 -9.20
N MET A 86 -8.55 3.71 -9.30
CA MET A 86 -8.01 2.69 -10.19
C MET A 86 -9.13 2.18 -11.12
N GLU A 87 -8.79 1.87 -12.36
CA GLU A 87 -9.73 1.26 -13.30
C GLU A 87 -9.59 -0.27 -13.25
N ILE A 88 -10.58 -0.94 -12.66
CA ILE A 88 -10.62 -2.39 -12.52
C ILE A 88 -11.79 -2.93 -13.33
N LYS A 89 -11.52 -3.81 -14.29
CA LYS A 89 -12.56 -4.43 -15.15
C LYS A 89 -13.47 -3.38 -15.82
N GLY A 90 -12.89 -2.25 -16.27
CA GLY A 90 -13.60 -1.14 -16.91
C GLY A 90 -14.44 -0.26 -15.96
N LYS A 91 -14.26 -0.39 -14.64
CA LYS A 91 -14.94 0.42 -13.63
C LYS A 91 -13.93 1.23 -12.85
N LYS A 92 -14.23 2.51 -12.62
CA LYS A 92 -13.47 3.33 -11.68
C LYS A 92 -13.84 2.95 -10.25
N ILE A 93 -12.85 2.57 -9.47
CA ILE A 93 -12.99 2.19 -8.08
C ILE A 93 -12.09 3.11 -7.28
N ASP A 94 -12.66 3.73 -6.25
CA ASP A 94 -11.91 4.54 -5.30
C ASP A 94 -11.10 3.61 -4.38
N TYR A 95 -9.88 3.98 -4.04
CA TYR A 95 -9.01 3.28 -3.10
C TYR A 95 -8.51 4.23 -2.03
N TYR A 96 -8.50 3.72 -0.82
CA TYR A 96 -7.83 4.25 0.35
C TYR A 96 -6.37 3.81 0.36
N THR A 97 -5.45 4.77 0.47
CA THR A 97 -4.01 4.48 0.62
C THR A 97 -3.59 4.47 2.08
N CYS A 98 -2.97 3.38 2.52
CA CYS A 98 -2.26 3.27 3.79
C CYS A 98 -0.75 3.29 3.52
N SER A 99 -0.10 4.39 3.88
CA SER A 99 1.33 4.59 3.64
C SER A 99 2.18 4.12 4.82
N ILE A 100 3.27 3.44 4.51
CA ILE A 100 4.29 2.95 5.44
C ILE A 100 5.60 3.62 5.07
N ASP A 101 5.98 4.64 5.84
CA ASP A 101 7.19 5.42 5.60
C ASP A 101 8.41 4.73 6.24
N PHE A 102 9.40 4.37 5.43
CA PHE A 102 10.66 3.80 5.92
C PHE A 102 11.61 4.88 6.43
N ILE A 103 11.16 5.57 7.47
CA ILE A 103 11.95 6.49 8.29
C ILE A 103 12.21 5.76 9.60
N ASP A 104 13.44 5.81 10.12
CA ASP A 104 13.89 5.05 11.29
C ASP A 104 12.99 5.21 12.53
N GLU A 105 12.29 6.34 12.65
CA GLU A 105 11.39 6.69 13.74
C GLU A 105 9.95 6.13 13.58
N TYR A 106 9.57 5.69 12.38
CA TYR A 106 8.19 5.25 12.06
C TYR A 106 8.10 3.75 11.74
N ALA A 107 8.82 3.29 10.71
CA ALA A 107 8.75 1.90 10.27
C ALA A 107 10.12 1.35 9.90
N ASN A 108 10.55 0.29 10.58
CA ASN A 108 11.76 -0.44 10.21
C ASN A 108 11.51 -1.29 8.96
N LYS A 109 12.24 -1.01 7.89
CA LYS A 109 12.13 -1.69 6.58
C LYS A 109 12.36 -3.21 6.68
N GLU A 110 13.33 -3.67 7.47
CA GLU A 110 13.59 -5.10 7.62
C GLU A 110 12.46 -5.83 8.37
N GLU A 111 11.90 -5.20 9.40
CA GLU A 111 10.75 -5.75 10.10
C GLU A 111 9.50 -5.79 9.23
N PHE A 112 9.30 -4.77 8.40
CA PHE A 112 8.23 -4.76 7.40
C PHE A 112 8.39 -5.92 6.41
N LEU A 113 9.58 -6.09 5.83
CA LEU A 113 9.90 -7.18 4.90
C LEU A 113 9.66 -8.57 5.52
N LYS A 114 10.00 -8.77 6.80
CA LYS A 114 9.67 -10.00 7.52
C LYS A 114 8.17 -10.19 7.69
N SER A 115 7.44 -9.10 7.93
CA SER A 115 6.00 -9.15 8.16
C SER A 115 5.20 -9.43 6.89
N ILE A 116 5.72 -9.11 5.71
CA ILE A 116 5.12 -9.44 4.41
C ILE A 116 5.67 -10.73 3.78
N SER A 117 6.46 -11.53 4.49
CA SER A 117 7.07 -12.75 3.92
C SER A 117 6.05 -13.84 3.56
N PHE A 118 4.79 -13.65 3.93
CA PHE A 118 3.68 -14.55 3.56
C PHE A 118 3.21 -14.35 2.11
N LEU A 119 3.59 -13.26 1.43
CA LEU A 119 3.15 -12.94 0.07
C LEU A 119 3.72 -13.95 -0.92
N SER A 120 2.88 -14.90 -1.34
CA SER A 120 3.30 -16.03 -2.16
C SER A 120 3.41 -15.72 -3.65
N ASN A 121 2.78 -14.64 -4.13
CA ASN A 121 2.85 -14.18 -5.51
C ASN A 121 3.79 -12.99 -5.73
N ALA A 122 4.42 -12.46 -4.69
CA ALA A 122 5.34 -11.35 -4.82
C ALA A 122 6.50 -11.76 -5.75
N PRO A 123 6.67 -11.11 -6.92
CA PRO A 123 7.81 -11.35 -7.78
C PRO A 123 9.13 -11.07 -7.03
N SER A 124 10.20 -11.77 -7.37
CA SER A 124 11.50 -11.55 -6.70
C SER A 124 11.99 -10.12 -6.87
N ASP A 125 11.79 -9.53 -8.06
CA ASP A 125 12.15 -8.13 -8.31
C ASP A 125 11.31 -7.15 -7.48
N PHE A 126 10.07 -7.48 -7.13
CA PHE A 126 9.24 -6.65 -6.27
C PHE A 126 9.84 -6.51 -4.86
N ILE A 127 10.30 -7.61 -4.27
CA ILE A 127 10.95 -7.58 -2.96
C ILE A 127 12.28 -6.82 -3.01
N GLU A 128 13.05 -6.99 -4.09
CA GLU A 128 14.29 -6.23 -4.28
C GLU A 128 14.04 -4.72 -4.45
N LYS A 129 12.92 -4.32 -5.10
CA LYS A 129 12.50 -2.91 -5.16
C LYS A 129 12.27 -2.34 -3.76
N ILE A 130 11.58 -3.06 -2.87
CA ILE A 130 11.34 -2.59 -1.49
C ILE A 130 12.64 -2.50 -0.68
N LYS A 131 13.56 -3.46 -0.85
CA LYS A 131 14.88 -3.45 -0.18
C LYS A 131 15.76 -2.28 -0.60
N SER A 132 15.63 -1.83 -1.84
CA SER A 132 16.42 -0.73 -2.40
C SER A 132 16.34 0.54 -1.54
N ASP A 133 17.45 1.27 -1.46
CA ASP A 133 17.52 2.59 -0.81
C ASP A 133 16.66 3.65 -1.52
N ILE A 134 16.29 3.38 -2.78
CA ILE A 134 15.38 4.22 -3.57
C ILE A 134 13.94 4.12 -3.05
N CYS A 135 13.56 2.98 -2.48
CA CYS A 135 12.24 2.80 -1.90
C CYS A 135 12.18 3.44 -0.52
N SER A 136 11.44 4.54 -0.43
CA SER A 136 11.27 5.33 0.79
C SER A 136 9.96 5.05 1.51
N GLN A 137 8.98 4.45 0.81
CA GLN A 137 7.65 4.19 1.34
C GLN A 137 7.03 2.99 0.62
N VAL A 138 6.11 2.31 1.30
CA VAL A 138 5.18 1.35 0.67
C VAL A 138 3.75 1.77 0.93
N ASP A 139 2.95 1.75 -0.12
CA ASP A 139 1.51 2.00 -0.06
C ASP A 139 0.73 0.69 -0.11
N ILE A 140 -0.20 0.51 0.82
CA ILE A 140 -1.23 -0.53 0.77
C ILE A 140 -2.53 0.12 0.31
N LEU A 141 -3.06 -0.31 -0.83
CA LEU A 141 -4.26 0.25 -1.43
C LEU A 141 -5.47 -0.63 -1.10
N PHE A 142 -6.39 -0.11 -0.30
CA PHE A 142 -7.64 -0.75 0.07
C PHE A 142 -8.81 -0.18 -0.74
N PRO A 143 -9.63 -0.97 -1.42
CA PRO A 143 -10.79 -0.45 -2.12
C PRO A 143 -11.74 0.25 -1.15
N LYS A 144 -12.19 1.45 -1.51
CA LYS A 144 -13.24 2.17 -0.80
C LYS A 144 -14.58 1.52 -1.10
N ILE A 145 -15.24 1.13 -0.02
CA ILE A 145 -16.49 0.41 -0.09
C ILE A 145 -17.61 1.34 0.39
N SER A 146 -18.44 1.77 -0.54
CA SER A 146 -19.76 2.36 -0.29
C SER A 146 -20.80 1.30 0.06
#